data_AF-S8C927-F1
#
_entry.id   AF-S8C927-F1
#
_cell.length_a   1.000
_cell.length_b   1.000
_cell.length_c   1.000
_cell.angle_alpha   90.00
_cell.angle_beta   90.00
_cell.angle_gamma   90.00
#
_symmetry.space_group_name_H-M   'P 1'
#
loop_
_entity.id
_entity.type
_entity.pdbx_description
1 polymer ?
#
loop_
_entity_poly.entity_id
_entity_poly.type
_entity_poly.pdbx_seq_one_letter_code
_entity_poly.pdbx_strand_id
1 'polypeptide(L)'
;MSVILALPVELQSQILNWLPLIDQIHASKVCGRWRDLILHSKSFLKSRYSNVNMMLGVHHIICLESKCFSCTVRGQGTREYYFLGERIDEPFMDEPLFAPWAWNDEHAKGRLSTLEVDMFTAVPGAYRHTWTGYSEFGQTVTVREFIEKVLKPVLDTANEPPLENAKVRDLEGTLTFFIGLQVLAAAFTLTGG
;
A
#
# COMPACT_ATOMS: atom_id res chain seq x y z
N MET A 1 -14.05 6.93 32.49
CA MET A 1 -13.88 7.92 31.40
C MET A 1 -12.40 7.94 31.04
N SER A 2 -12.02 7.79 29.77
CA SER A 2 -10.60 7.84 29.38
C SER A 2 -10.09 9.28 29.47
N VAL A 3 -9.04 9.50 30.29
CA VAL A 3 -8.42 10.83 30.51
C VAL A 3 -7.93 11.44 29.19
N ILE A 4 -7.51 10.62 28.24
CA ILE A 4 -6.98 11.08 26.94
C ILE A 4 -8.08 11.71 26.07
N LEU A 5 -9.31 11.20 26.14
CA LEU A 5 -10.43 11.75 25.34
C LEU A 5 -10.91 13.11 25.86
N ALA A 6 -10.57 13.47 27.10
CA ALA A 6 -10.86 14.77 27.70
C ALA A 6 -9.85 15.86 27.29
N LEU A 7 -8.74 15.50 26.65
CA LEU A 7 -7.75 16.46 26.18
C LEU A 7 -8.32 17.34 25.04
N PRO A 8 -7.84 18.58 24.88
CA PRO A 8 -8.04 19.38 23.68
C PRO A 8 -7.65 18.62 22.41
N VAL A 9 -8.35 18.92 21.31
CA VAL A 9 -8.18 18.20 20.04
C VAL A 9 -6.76 18.34 19.48
N GLU A 10 -6.11 19.46 19.78
CA GLU A 10 -4.73 19.77 19.41
C GLU A 10 -3.75 18.82 20.10
N LEU A 11 -3.94 18.56 21.40
CA LEU A 11 -3.10 17.62 22.15
C LEU A 11 -3.35 16.18 21.71
N GLN A 12 -4.61 15.80 21.45
CA GLN A 12 -4.92 14.49 20.87
C GLN A 12 -4.24 14.32 19.51
N SER A 13 -4.28 15.36 18.67
CA SER A 13 -3.63 15.33 17.35
C SER A 13 -2.12 15.18 17.47
N GLN A 14 -1.49 15.91 18.39
CA GLN A 14 -0.06 15.77 18.65
C GLN A 14 0.31 14.36 19.08
N ILE A 15 -0.41 13.77 20.05
CA ILE A 15 -0.18 12.40 20.53
C ILE A 15 -0.26 11.40 19.38
N LEU A 16 -1.35 11.47 18.61
CA LEU A 16 -1.58 10.56 17.50
C LEU A 16 -0.51 10.72 16.40
N ASN A 17 0.05 11.92 16.21
CA ASN A 17 0.99 12.21 15.12
C ASN A 17 2.39 11.60 15.38
N TRP A 18 2.66 11.19 16.62
CA TRP A 18 3.86 10.44 16.98
C TRP A 18 3.72 8.94 16.79
N LEU A 19 2.50 8.45 16.49
CA LEU A 19 2.27 7.03 16.28
C LEU A 19 2.78 6.59 14.90
N PRO A 20 3.46 5.43 14.80
CA PRO A 20 3.71 4.81 13.50
C PRO A 20 2.38 4.43 12.82
N LEU A 21 2.41 4.19 11.51
CA LEU A 21 1.21 3.90 10.71
C LEU A 21 0.35 2.75 11.30
N ILE A 22 0.98 1.67 11.77
CA ILE A 22 0.25 0.53 12.35
C ILE A 22 -0.54 0.94 13.60
N ASP A 23 0.07 1.74 14.46
CA ASP A 23 -0.56 2.26 15.67
C ASP A 23 -1.64 3.30 15.33
N GLN A 24 -1.49 4.05 14.22
CA GLN A 24 -2.55 4.91 13.70
C GLN A 24 -3.76 4.10 13.21
N ILE A 25 -3.53 2.98 12.52
CA ILE A 25 -4.60 2.05 12.10
C ILE A 25 -5.31 1.44 13.32
N HIS A 26 -4.58 1.13 14.39
CA HIS A 26 -5.20 0.67 15.63
C HIS A 26 -5.98 1.80 16.32
N ALA A 27 -5.38 2.98 16.43
CA ALA A 27 -6.00 4.14 17.06
C ALA A 27 -7.29 4.58 16.35
N SER A 28 -7.36 4.46 15.02
CA SER A 28 -8.57 4.78 14.24
C SER A 28 -9.74 3.84 14.58
N LYS A 29 -9.47 2.64 15.10
CA LYS A 29 -10.50 1.67 15.51
C LYS A 29 -10.98 1.87 16.95
N VAL A 30 -10.27 2.66 17.77
CA VAL A 30 -10.60 2.87 19.19
C VAL A 30 -11.86 3.70 19.37
N CYS A 31 -11.99 4.82 18.65
CA CYS A 31 -13.19 5.66 18.71
C CYS A 31 -13.33 6.56 17.47
N GLY A 32 -14.57 7.00 17.18
CA GLY A 32 -14.87 7.84 16.02
C GLY A 32 -14.07 9.15 15.99
N ARG A 33 -13.83 9.79 17.14
CA ARG A 33 -13.05 11.04 17.21
C ARG A 33 -11.61 10.83 16.74
N TRP A 34 -10.95 9.74 17.16
CA TRP A 34 -9.58 9.44 16.75
C TRP A 34 -9.51 9.05 15.29
N ARG A 35 -10.47 8.24 14.82
CA ARG A 35 -10.64 7.95 13.40
C ARG A 35 -10.69 9.24 12.59
N ASP A 36 -11.56 10.16 12.96
CA ASP A 36 -11.77 11.39 12.20
C ASP A 36 -10.52 12.28 12.22
N LEU A 37 -9.80 12.36 13.35
CA LEU A 37 -8.54 13.08 13.45
C LEU A 37 -7.46 12.49 12.56
N ILE A 38 -7.24 11.18 12.66
CA ILE A 38 -6.18 10.48 11.92
C ILE A 38 -6.41 10.60 10.42
N LEU A 39 -7.66 10.43 9.96
CA LEU A 39 -7.97 10.38 8.54
C LEU A 39 -8.00 11.76 7.87
N HIS A 40 -8.50 12.79 8.57
CA HIS A 40 -8.81 14.07 7.92
C HIS A 40 -7.84 15.19 8.27
N SER A 41 -7.01 15.04 9.31
CA SER A 41 -6.05 16.08 9.65
C SER A 41 -4.80 15.98 8.78
N LYS A 42 -4.49 17.11 8.13
CA LYS A 42 -3.31 17.24 7.24
C LYS A 42 -1.99 16.99 7.95
N SER A 43 -1.95 17.12 9.28
CA SER A 43 -0.74 16.87 10.08
C SER A 43 -0.26 15.42 9.95
N PHE A 44 -1.19 14.47 9.89
CA PHE A 44 -0.90 13.04 9.80
C PHE A 44 -0.42 12.60 8.43
N LEU A 45 -0.80 13.32 7.37
CA LEU A 45 -0.40 12.97 6.00
C LEU A 45 1.10 12.73 5.90
N LYS A 46 1.94 13.61 6.45
CA LYS A 46 3.40 13.44 6.37
C LYS A 46 3.91 12.16 7.02
N SER A 47 3.32 11.75 8.14
CA SER A 47 3.71 10.52 8.86
C SER A 47 3.32 9.23 8.13
N ARG A 48 2.44 9.32 7.12
CA ARG A 48 1.98 8.18 6.31
C ARG A 48 2.85 7.89 5.10
N TYR A 49 3.78 8.79 4.75
CA TYR A 49 4.73 8.58 3.65
C TYR A 49 6.16 8.51 4.17
N SER A 50 6.94 7.66 3.51
CA SER A 50 8.33 7.45 3.84
C SER A 50 9.17 8.71 3.58
N ASN A 51 9.99 9.05 4.58
CA ASN A 51 11.05 10.05 4.46
C ASN A 51 12.44 9.40 4.27
N VAL A 52 12.48 8.09 4.06
CA VAL A 52 13.73 7.37 3.76
C VAL A 52 14.12 7.69 2.32
N ASN A 53 15.36 8.07 2.09
CA ASN A 53 15.86 8.53 0.78
C ASN A 53 15.52 7.58 -0.38
N MET A 54 15.58 6.26 -0.17
CA MET A 54 15.25 5.28 -1.21
C MET A 54 13.77 5.20 -1.53
N MET A 55 12.88 5.61 -0.62
CA MET A 55 11.43 5.46 -0.73
C MET A 55 10.72 6.79 -0.47
N LEU A 56 11.39 7.90 -0.80
CA LEU A 56 10.93 9.23 -0.44
C LEU A 56 9.58 9.51 -1.10
N GLY A 57 8.57 9.77 -0.27
CA GLY A 57 7.21 10.05 -0.74
C GLY A 57 6.37 8.81 -1.05
N VAL A 58 6.83 7.59 -0.81
CA VAL A 58 5.99 6.38 -0.98
C VAL A 58 5.20 6.11 0.31
N HIS A 59 3.91 5.78 0.18
CA HIS A 59 3.05 5.47 1.32
C HIS A 59 3.57 4.26 2.11
N HIS A 60 3.58 4.36 3.44
CA HIS A 60 4.08 3.33 4.35
C HIS A 60 3.32 1.99 4.29
N ILE A 61 2.12 1.93 3.69
CA ILE A 61 1.36 0.67 3.51
C ILE A 61 2.11 -0.27 2.56
N ILE A 62 2.88 0.27 1.60
CA ILE A 62 3.58 -0.52 0.58
C ILE A 62 5.11 -0.45 0.76
N CYS A 63 5.63 0.25 1.77
CA CYS A 63 7.08 0.54 1.89
C CYS A 63 7.92 -0.61 2.50
N LEU A 64 9.12 -0.84 1.92
CA LEU A 64 10.34 -1.59 2.28
C LEU A 64 10.27 -2.95 3.02
N GLU A 65 9.30 -3.18 3.90
CA GLU A 65 9.10 -4.48 4.51
C GLU A 65 8.15 -5.29 3.61
N SER A 66 8.75 -6.10 2.74
CA SER A 66 8.09 -6.96 1.74
C SER A 66 7.16 -8.03 2.30
N LYS A 67 6.83 -7.99 3.61
CA LYS A 67 5.95 -8.93 4.31
C LYS A 67 4.59 -8.34 4.66
N CYS A 68 4.35 -7.09 4.30
CA CYS A 68 3.36 -6.31 5.00
C CYS A 68 1.96 -6.32 4.42
N PHE A 69 1.71 -6.70 3.17
CA PHE A 69 0.38 -6.60 2.58
C PHE A 69 -0.24 -7.96 2.26
N SER A 70 -1.54 -8.15 2.48
CA SER A 70 -2.29 -9.29 1.94
C SER A 70 -3.74 -8.94 1.65
N CYS A 71 -4.39 -9.65 0.73
CA CYS A 71 -5.81 -9.46 0.42
C CYS A 71 -6.57 -10.78 0.59
N THR A 72 -7.61 -10.77 1.41
CA THR A 72 -8.58 -11.87 1.38
C THR A 72 -9.66 -11.54 0.36
N VAL A 73 -9.91 -12.47 -0.56
CA VAL A 73 -11.00 -12.36 -1.55
C VAL A 73 -12.16 -13.19 -1.02
N ARG A 74 -13.32 -12.55 -0.79
CA ARG A 74 -14.53 -13.22 -0.31
C ARG A 74 -15.65 -13.09 -1.33
N GLY A 75 -16.13 -14.22 -1.85
CA GLY A 75 -17.31 -14.30 -2.72
C GLY A 75 -17.21 -13.41 -3.97
N GLN A 76 -18.32 -12.74 -4.33
CA GLN A 76 -18.49 -11.98 -5.59
C GLN A 76 -17.77 -10.62 -5.64
N GLY A 77 -16.63 -10.46 -4.95
CA GLY A 77 -15.76 -9.29 -5.10
C GLY A 77 -15.57 -8.43 -3.86
N THR A 78 -15.99 -8.88 -2.67
CA THR A 78 -15.60 -8.21 -1.43
C THR A 78 -14.13 -8.52 -1.14
N ARG A 79 -13.34 -7.47 -0.95
CA ARG A 79 -11.91 -7.57 -0.64
C ARG A 79 -11.64 -7.01 0.74
N GLU A 80 -10.90 -7.78 1.52
CA GLU A 80 -10.37 -7.33 2.80
C GLU A 80 -8.87 -7.19 2.67
N TYR A 81 -8.36 -6.00 2.93
CA TYR A 81 -6.93 -5.70 2.85
C TYR A 81 -6.33 -5.73 4.24
N TYR A 82 -5.14 -6.28 4.35
CA TYR A 82 -4.44 -6.44 5.62
C TYR A 82 -3.02 -5.89 5.48
N PHE A 83 -2.61 -5.09 6.46
CA PHE A 83 -1.25 -4.58 6.63
C PHE A 83 -0.65 -5.15 7.92
N LEU A 84 0.46 -5.89 7.87
CA LEU A 84 1.08 -6.56 9.02
C LEU A 84 0.09 -7.43 9.82
N GLY A 85 -0.86 -8.07 9.14
CA GLY A 85 -1.93 -8.88 9.74
C GLY A 85 -3.13 -8.06 10.23
N GLU A 86 -3.08 -6.74 10.16
CA GLU A 86 -4.16 -5.85 10.58
C GLU A 86 -5.05 -5.44 9.43
N ARG A 87 -6.37 -5.59 9.59
CA ARG A 87 -7.32 -5.11 8.58
C ARG A 87 -7.18 -3.60 8.41
N ILE A 88 -6.98 -3.16 7.17
CA ILE A 88 -6.89 -1.74 6.81
C ILE A 88 -8.29 -1.23 6.51
N ASP A 89 -8.65 -0.08 7.08
CA ASP A 89 -9.92 0.57 6.77
C ASP A 89 -9.87 1.29 5.41
N GLU A 90 -11.01 1.40 4.75
CA GLU A 90 -11.15 2.02 3.42
C GLU A 90 -10.45 3.38 3.28
N PRO A 91 -10.53 4.31 4.25
CA PRO A 91 -9.96 5.64 4.06
C PRO A 91 -8.44 5.66 3.87
N PHE A 92 -7.71 4.72 4.47
CA PHE A 92 -6.26 4.60 4.25
C PHE A 92 -5.93 4.03 2.87
N MET A 93 -6.82 3.20 2.33
CA MET A 93 -6.69 2.62 1.00
C MET A 93 -6.98 3.67 -0.09
N ASP A 94 -7.78 4.69 0.21
CA ASP A 94 -8.15 5.75 -0.73
C ASP A 94 -7.16 6.92 -0.73
N GLU A 95 -6.09 6.85 0.06
CA GLU A 95 -5.01 7.84 0.04
C GLU A 95 -4.12 7.66 -1.19
N PRO A 96 -3.50 8.76 -1.69
CA PRO A 96 -2.47 8.67 -2.72
C PRO A 96 -1.36 7.69 -2.32
N LEU A 97 -0.93 6.83 -3.23
CA LEU A 97 0.25 5.97 -3.04
C LEU A 97 1.52 6.82 -2.89
N PHE A 98 1.57 7.92 -3.64
CA PHE A 98 2.67 8.86 -3.65
C PHE A 98 2.26 10.16 -2.98
N ALA A 99 3.12 10.66 -2.10
CA ALA A 99 2.86 11.88 -1.37
C ALA A 99 2.70 13.06 -2.36
N PRO A 100 1.64 13.88 -2.25
CA PRO A 100 1.45 15.00 -3.18
C PRO A 100 2.63 15.98 -3.22
N TRP A 101 3.36 16.13 -2.11
CA TRP A 101 4.53 16.99 -2.04
C TRP A 101 5.76 16.41 -2.76
N ALA A 102 5.83 15.10 -2.97
CA ALA A 102 6.97 14.45 -3.62
C ALA A 102 7.11 14.86 -5.09
N TRP A 103 6.03 15.31 -5.71
CA TRP A 103 6.06 15.79 -7.10
C TRP A 103 6.69 17.17 -7.28
N ASN A 104 6.80 17.94 -6.19
CA ASN A 104 7.46 19.25 -6.19
C ASN A 104 8.96 19.13 -5.84
N ASP A 105 9.42 17.93 -5.51
CA ASP A 105 10.82 17.63 -5.18
C ASP A 105 11.42 16.83 -6.34
N GLU A 106 12.39 17.42 -7.07
CA GLU A 106 13.00 16.78 -8.23
C GLU A 106 13.74 15.48 -7.89
N HIS A 107 14.27 15.36 -6.67
CA HIS A 107 14.95 14.15 -6.22
C HIS A 107 13.94 13.04 -5.92
N ALA A 108 12.86 13.35 -5.23
CA ALA A 108 11.77 12.40 -5.00
C ALA A 108 11.13 11.95 -6.33
N LYS A 109 10.82 12.89 -7.21
CA LYS A 109 10.25 12.63 -8.53
C LYS A 109 11.14 11.72 -9.38
N GLY A 110 12.45 11.96 -9.41
CA GLY A 110 13.41 11.11 -10.12
C GLY A 110 13.55 9.70 -9.54
N ARG A 111 13.20 9.48 -8.27
CA ARG A 111 13.17 8.15 -7.64
C ARG A 111 11.85 7.43 -7.90
N LEU A 112 10.73 8.14 -7.79
CA LEU A 112 9.40 7.60 -8.10
C LEU A 112 9.25 7.22 -9.57
N SER A 113 10.06 7.81 -10.46
CA SER A 113 10.13 7.44 -11.88
C SER A 113 10.84 6.11 -12.14
N THR A 114 11.73 5.67 -11.25
CA THR A 114 12.53 4.43 -11.38
C THR A 114 12.16 3.36 -10.35
N LEU A 115 11.04 3.55 -9.65
CA LEU A 115 10.52 2.60 -8.67
C LEU A 115 10.03 1.32 -9.38
N GLU A 116 10.65 0.19 -9.11
CA GLU A 116 10.13 -1.11 -9.52
C GLU A 116 9.28 -1.73 -8.44
N VAL A 117 8.17 -2.31 -8.88
CA VAL A 117 7.22 -3.02 -8.04
C VAL A 117 7.23 -4.47 -8.48
N ASP A 118 7.60 -5.36 -7.58
CA ASP A 118 7.53 -6.79 -7.79
C ASP A 118 6.38 -7.39 -6.99
N MET A 119 5.59 -8.24 -7.62
CA MET A 119 4.62 -9.06 -6.91
C MET A 119 5.05 -10.52 -6.87
N PHE A 120 5.01 -11.09 -5.68
CA PHE A 120 5.23 -12.50 -5.42
C PHE A 120 3.92 -13.13 -4.91
N THR A 121 3.49 -14.21 -5.54
CA THR A 121 2.26 -14.92 -5.17
C THR A 121 2.51 -16.42 -5.10
N ALA A 122 1.77 -17.11 -4.23
CA ALA A 122 1.79 -18.57 -4.13
C ALA A 122 0.82 -19.25 -5.11
N VAL A 123 0.06 -18.47 -5.91
CA VAL A 123 -0.89 -19.00 -6.89
C VAL A 123 -0.13 -19.72 -8.01
N PRO A 124 -0.36 -21.03 -8.22
CA PRO A 124 0.26 -21.77 -9.31
C PRO A 124 -0.05 -21.12 -10.66
N GLY A 125 0.95 -20.93 -11.52
CA GLY A 125 0.80 -20.33 -12.84
C GLY A 125 0.79 -18.79 -12.87
N ALA A 126 0.61 -18.13 -11.73
CA ALA A 126 0.76 -16.68 -11.63
C ALA A 126 2.25 -16.34 -11.43
N TYR A 127 2.94 -16.02 -12.53
CA TYR A 127 4.36 -15.67 -12.53
C TYR A 127 4.63 -14.33 -11.80
N ARG A 128 5.90 -14.07 -11.46
CA ARG A 128 6.35 -12.75 -10.99
C ARG A 128 6.00 -11.71 -12.05
N HIS A 129 5.25 -10.71 -11.64
CA HIS A 129 5.00 -9.51 -12.43
C HIS A 129 5.82 -8.37 -11.83
N THR A 130 6.45 -7.60 -12.73
CA THR A 130 7.22 -6.41 -12.39
C THR A 130 6.60 -5.22 -13.12
N TRP A 131 6.35 -4.14 -12.39
CA TRP A 131 5.87 -2.86 -12.90
C TRP A 131 6.90 -1.78 -12.65
N THR A 132 6.96 -0.78 -13.52
CA THR A 132 7.97 0.28 -13.48
C THR A 132 7.35 1.68 -13.32
N GLY A 133 7.57 2.25 -12.14
CA GLY A 133 7.50 3.67 -11.82
C GLY A 133 6.09 4.27 -11.87
N TYR A 134 6.04 5.59 -11.70
CA TYR A 134 4.78 6.33 -11.85
C TYR A 134 4.24 6.32 -13.29
N SER A 135 5.06 6.00 -14.30
CA SER A 135 4.61 5.92 -15.71
C SER A 135 3.49 4.91 -15.89
N GLU A 136 3.49 3.84 -15.10
CA GLU A 136 2.46 2.82 -15.17
C GLU A 136 1.27 3.15 -14.28
N PHE A 137 1.48 3.69 -13.07
CA PHE A 137 0.40 3.88 -12.11
C PHE A 137 -0.26 5.26 -12.17
N GLY A 138 0.47 6.29 -12.59
CA GLY A 138 0.08 7.70 -12.51
C GLY A 138 0.48 8.36 -11.19
N GLN A 139 0.48 9.69 -11.17
CA GLN A 139 0.91 10.49 -10.00
C GLN A 139 -0.12 10.51 -8.86
N THR A 140 -1.39 10.32 -9.20
CA THR A 140 -2.53 10.43 -8.30
C THR A 140 -3.13 9.08 -7.94
N VAL A 141 -2.44 7.98 -8.30
CA VAL A 141 -2.90 6.62 -7.98
C VAL A 141 -3.09 6.49 -6.49
N THR A 142 -4.23 5.97 -6.07
CA THR A 142 -4.48 5.63 -4.67
C THR A 142 -3.82 4.31 -4.30
N VAL A 143 -3.63 4.05 -3.01
CA VAL A 143 -3.15 2.75 -2.51
C VAL A 143 -4.05 1.63 -3.03
N ARG A 144 -5.37 1.81 -3.02
CA ARG A 144 -6.36 0.86 -3.54
C ARG A 144 -6.17 0.61 -5.03
N GLU A 145 -6.20 1.65 -5.86
CA GLU A 145 -6.06 1.51 -7.31
C GLU A 145 -4.74 0.81 -7.68
N PHE A 146 -3.67 1.15 -6.97
CA PHE A 146 -2.39 0.48 -7.12
C PHE A 146 -2.48 -1.02 -6.81
N ILE A 147 -3.02 -1.39 -5.65
CA ILE A 147 -3.18 -2.80 -5.25
C ILE A 147 -4.07 -3.55 -6.24
N GLU A 148 -5.16 -2.94 -6.67
CA GLU A 148 -6.07 -3.51 -7.65
C GLU A 148 -5.39 -3.78 -8.99
N LYS A 149 -4.55 -2.84 -9.44
CA LYS A 149 -3.78 -2.99 -10.67
C LYS A 149 -2.73 -4.10 -10.55
N VAL A 150 -2.06 -4.20 -9.41
CA VAL A 150 -1.08 -5.24 -9.12
C VAL A 150 -1.75 -6.62 -8.99
N LEU A 151 -2.93 -6.69 -8.39
CA LEU A 151 -3.68 -7.94 -8.19
C LEU A 151 -4.31 -8.48 -9.47
N LYS A 152 -4.64 -7.60 -10.42
CA LYS A 152 -5.39 -7.95 -11.62
C LYS A 152 -4.85 -9.20 -12.35
N PRO A 153 -3.55 -9.34 -12.65
CA PRO A 153 -3.05 -10.54 -13.34
C PRO A 153 -3.24 -11.83 -12.54
N VAL A 154 -3.13 -11.78 -11.20
CA VAL A 154 -3.35 -12.95 -10.34
C VAL A 154 -4.81 -13.36 -10.35
N LEU A 155 -5.71 -12.38 -10.28
CA LEU A 155 -7.14 -12.63 -10.32
C LEU A 155 -7.57 -13.15 -11.69
N ASP A 156 -7.04 -12.56 -12.77
CA ASP A 156 -7.30 -13.00 -14.14
C ASP A 156 -6.82 -14.48 -14.29
N THR A 157 -5.61 -14.81 -13.82
CA THR A 157 -5.07 -16.20 -13.82
C THR A 157 -5.89 -17.16 -12.96
N ALA A 158 -6.32 -16.74 -11.76
CA ALA A 158 -7.09 -17.59 -10.85
C ALA A 158 -8.50 -17.89 -11.39
N ASN A 159 -9.03 -17.01 -12.25
CA ASN A 159 -10.33 -17.18 -12.89
C ASN A 159 -10.26 -17.95 -14.22
N GLU A 160 -9.06 -18.22 -14.76
CA GLU A 160 -8.92 -19.08 -15.93
C GLU A 160 -9.34 -20.53 -15.59
N PRO A 161 -10.15 -21.18 -16.43
CA PRO A 161 -10.55 -22.55 -16.19
C PRO A 161 -9.29 -23.44 -16.19
N PRO A 162 -9.13 -24.32 -15.20
CA PRO A 162 -7.98 -25.21 -15.15
C PRO A 162 -7.96 -26.07 -16.41
N LEU A 163 -6.78 -26.20 -17.02
CA LEU A 163 -6.49 -27.16 -18.07
C LEU A 163 -6.86 -28.56 -17.55
N GLU A 164 -8.02 -29.04 -18.00
CA GLU A 164 -8.64 -30.34 -17.73
C GLU A 164 -9.15 -30.60 -16.29
N ASN A 165 -10.48 -30.66 -16.18
CA ASN A 165 -11.28 -31.39 -15.16
C ASN A 165 -11.43 -30.87 -13.72
N ALA A 166 -10.97 -29.68 -13.36
CA ALA A 166 -11.35 -29.08 -12.07
C ALA A 166 -12.50 -28.07 -12.26
N LYS A 167 -13.69 -28.42 -11.73
CA LYS A 167 -14.79 -27.45 -11.57
C LYS A 167 -14.28 -26.26 -10.79
N VAL A 168 -14.30 -25.08 -11.40
CA VAL A 168 -14.07 -23.78 -10.76
C VAL A 168 -14.97 -23.73 -9.52
N ARG A 169 -14.38 -23.89 -8.34
CA ARG A 169 -15.07 -23.55 -7.10
C ARG A 169 -15.04 -22.03 -7.01
N ASP A 170 -16.16 -21.44 -6.61
CA ASP A 170 -16.20 -20.08 -6.07
C ASP A 170 -14.94 -19.88 -5.23
N LEU A 171 -14.06 -18.94 -5.63
CA LEU A 171 -12.82 -18.62 -4.94
C LEU A 171 -13.15 -17.92 -3.62
N GLU A 172 -13.77 -18.64 -2.68
CA GLU A 172 -13.74 -18.30 -1.27
C GLU A 172 -12.38 -18.72 -0.73
N GLY A 173 -11.43 -17.80 -0.71
CA GLY A 173 -10.07 -18.09 -0.30
C GLY A 173 -9.25 -16.83 0.00
N THR A 174 -8.31 -16.98 0.91
CA THR A 174 -7.34 -15.92 1.18
C THR A 174 -6.23 -15.96 0.14
N LEU A 175 -6.06 -14.87 -0.62
CA LEU A 175 -4.94 -14.70 -1.53
C LEU A 175 -3.83 -13.93 -0.81
N THR A 176 -2.83 -14.65 -0.31
CA THR A 176 -1.63 -14.00 0.22
C THR A 176 -0.63 -13.75 -0.90
N PHE A 177 -0.30 -12.49 -1.12
CA PHE A 177 0.74 -12.06 -2.04
C PHE A 177 1.63 -11.05 -1.34
N PHE A 178 2.85 -10.90 -1.81
CA PHE A 178 3.85 -10.01 -1.26
C PHE A 178 4.24 -9.00 -2.33
N ILE A 179 4.26 -7.72 -1.95
CA ILE A 179 4.77 -6.65 -2.81
C ILE A 179 6.18 -6.32 -2.35
N GLY A 180 7.16 -6.52 -3.23
CA GLY A 180 8.50 -6.00 -3.08
C GLY A 180 8.62 -4.66 -3.81
N LEU A 181 9.11 -3.63 -3.13
CA LEU A 181 9.48 -2.37 -3.79
C LEU A 181 11.01 -2.32 -3.91
N GLN A 182 11.50 -2.10 -5.12
CA GLN A 182 12.91 -1.89 -5.41
C GLN A 182 13.07 -0.55 -6.11
N VAL A 183 14.13 0.18 -5.81
CA VAL A 183 14.53 1.32 -6.64
C VAL A 183 15.72 0.89 -7.44
N LEU A 184 15.61 0.94 -8.77
CA LEU A 184 16.78 0.78 -9.63
C LEU A 184 17.76 1.90 -9.28
N ALA A 185 18.84 1.55 -8.59
CA ALA A 185 20.03 2.36 -8.65
C ALA A 185 20.46 2.33 -10.11
N ALA A 186 20.56 3.50 -10.75
CA ALA A 186 21.21 3.63 -12.05
C ALA A 186 22.68 3.18 -11.87
N ALA A 187 22.93 1.88 -11.95
CA ALA A 187 24.24 1.28 -11.98
C ALA A 187 24.43 0.76 -13.40
N PHE A 188 25.57 1.15 -13.99
CA PHE A 188 26.12 0.74 -15.28
C PHE A 188 25.73 1.59 -16.49
N THR A 189 26.39 2.74 -16.61
CA THR A 189 26.92 3.16 -17.92
C THR A 189 28.19 2.34 -18.17
N LEU A 190 28.11 1.27 -18.96
CA LEU A 190 29.31 0.71 -19.59
C LEU A 190 29.71 1.70 -20.70
N THR A 191 30.60 2.63 -20.39
CA THR A 191 31.31 3.36 -21.45
C THR A 191 32.24 2.36 -22.13
N GLY A 192 31.80 1.82 -23.26
CA GLY A 192 32.64 1.03 -24.17
C GLY A 192 33.82 1.87 -24.66
N GLY A 193 35.00 1.26 -24.66
CA GLY A 193 36.23 1.82 -25.23
C GLY A 193 36.33 1.67 -26.74
#